data_AF-A0A3G8M0G7-F1
#
_entry.id   AF-A0A3G8M0G7-F1
#
_cell.length_a   1.000
_cell.length_b   1.000
_cell.length_c   1.000
_cell.angle_alpha   90.00
_cell.angle_beta   90.00
_cell.angle_gamma   90.00
#
_symmetry.space_group_name_H-M   'P 1'
#
loop_
_entity.id
_entity.type
_entity.pdbx_description
1 polymer ?
#
loop_
_entity_poly.entity_id
_entity_poly.type
_entity_poly.pdbx_seq_one_letter_code
_entity_poly.pdbx_strand_id
1 'polypeptide(L)' 'MIVTRELNVNLNDWETRYILESLSKEMAHLKAINASSEDEDEVADAGNDFIELSGLYDQMSSNAVEVFGQQILDFSRDEI' A
#
# COMPACT_ATOMS: atom_id res chain seq x y z
N MET A 1 -10.97 7.90 25.76
CA MET A 1 -11.57 8.05 24.42
C MET A 1 -10.44 8.52 23.52
N ILE A 2 -9.87 7.64 22.71
CA ILE A 2 -8.83 8.02 21.74
C ILE A 2 -9.58 8.68 20.58
N VAL A 3 -9.27 9.95 20.31
CA VAL A 3 -9.83 10.67 19.16
C VAL A 3 -8.95 10.30 17.97
N THR A 4 -9.51 9.56 17.01
CA THR A 4 -8.86 9.33 15.72
C THR A 4 -8.68 10.66 15.02
N ARG A 5 -7.45 10.98 14.60
CA ARG A 5 -7.13 12.19 13.84
C ARG A 5 -7.06 11.82 12.37
N GLU A 6 -7.79 12.54 11.53
CA GLU A 6 -7.92 12.23 10.11
C GLU A 6 -7.42 13.40 9.25
N LEU A 7 -6.80 13.07 8.12
CA LEU A 7 -6.43 14.01 7.07
C LEU A 7 -7.15 13.59 5.79
N ASN A 8 -7.86 14.52 5.15
CA ASN A 8 -8.57 14.27 3.90
C ASN A 8 -7.80 14.87 2.72
N VAL A 9 -7.60 14.08 1.67
CA VAL A 9 -6.93 14.48 0.43
C VAL A 9 -7.77 14.09 -0.78
N ASN A 10 -7.78 14.93 -1.81
CA ASN A 10 -8.36 14.61 -3.12
C ASN A 10 -7.21 14.27 -4.07
N LEU A 11 -7.31 13.12 -4.73
CA LEU A 11 -6.27 12.62 -5.63
C LEU A 11 -6.88 12.39 -7.02
N ASN A 12 -6.14 12.72 -8.05
CA ASN A 12 -6.47 12.32 -9.42
C ASN A 12 -5.92 10.92 -9.74
N ASP A 13 -6.16 10.45 -10.97
CA ASP A 13 -5.78 9.11 -11.43
C ASP A 13 -4.28 8.80 -11.23
N TRP A 14 -3.39 9.66 -11.72
CA TRP A 14 -1.95 9.38 -11.66
C TRP A 14 -1.39 9.46 -10.23
N GLU A 15 -1.89 10.37 -9.40
CA GLU A 15 -1.52 10.48 -7.99
C GLU A 15 -1.94 9.23 -7.22
N THR A 16 -3.18 8.77 -7.46
CA THR A 16 -3.73 7.55 -6.85
C THR A 16 -2.93 6.33 -7.27
N ARG A 17 -2.63 6.20 -8.57
CA ARG A 17 -1.79 5.11 -9.12
C ARG A 17 -0.41 5.09 -8.47
N TYR A 18 0.22 6.26 -8.32
CA TYR A 18 1.55 6.35 -7.72
C TYR A 18 1.56 5.92 -6.25
N ILE A 19 0.54 6.32 -5.49
CA ILE A 19 0.39 5.90 -4.08
C ILE A 19 0.16 4.39 -4.00
N LEU A 20 -0.77 3.84 -4.78
CA LEU A 20 -1.05 2.39 -4.79
C LEU A 20 0.18 1.57 -5.19
N GLU A 21 0.92 2.01 -6.22
CA GLU A 21 2.17 1.36 -6.63
C GLU A 21 3.22 1.41 -5.50
N SER A 22 3.33 2.54 -4.80
CA SER A 22 4.28 2.70 -3.69
C SER A 22 3.92 1.80 -2.50
N LEU A 23 2.64 1.73 -2.14
CA LEU A 23 2.14 0.81 -1.10
C LEU A 23 2.41 -0.65 -1.47
N SER A 24 2.15 -1.04 -2.72
CA SER A 24 2.41 -2.39 -3.23
C SER A 24 3.89 -2.78 -3.13
N LYS A 25 4.80 -1.85 -3.50
CA LYS A 25 6.25 -2.07 -3.38
C LYS A 25 6.70 -2.19 -1.92
N GLU A 26 6.19 -1.34 -1.03
CA GLU A 26 6.56 -1.41 0.38
C GLU A 26 6.09 -2.71 1.02
N MET A 27 4.87 -3.15 0.71
CA MET A 27 4.38 -4.47 1.16
C MET A 27 5.27 -5.62 0.66
N ALA A 28 5.74 -5.56 -0.59
CA ALA A 28 6.67 -6.56 -1.12
C ALA A 28 8.02 -6.53 -0.40
N HIS A 29 8.52 -5.35 -0.05
CA HIS A 29 9.75 -5.13 0.71
C HIS A 29 9.64 -5.69 2.13
N LEU A 30 8.58 -5.34 2.87
CA LEU A 30 8.34 -5.85 4.22
C LEU A 30 8.19 -7.38 4.25
N LYS A 31 7.51 -7.94 3.26
CA LYS A 31 7.41 -9.40 3.11
C LYS A 31 8.77 -10.05 2.86
N ALA A 32 9.68 -9.38 2.15
CA ALA A 32 11.04 -9.87 1.97
C ALA A 32 11.82 -9.84 3.29
N ILE A 33 11.76 -8.73 4.05
CA ILE A 33 12.39 -8.61 5.37
C ILE A 33 11.90 -9.71 6.30
N ASN A 34 10.58 -9.85 6.46
CA ASN A 34 9.96 -10.86 7.32
C ASN A 34 10.38 -12.30 6.96
N ALA A 35 10.68 -12.56 5.68
CA ALA A 35 11.10 -13.89 5.22
C ALA A 35 12.61 -14.14 5.31
N SER A 36 13.44 -13.09 5.30
CA SER A 36 14.90 -13.22 5.18
C SER A 36 15.70 -12.77 6.40
N SER A 37 15.11 -11.97 7.30
CA SER A 37 15.82 -11.50 8.49
C SER A 37 15.99 -12.61 9.52
N GLU A 38 17.13 -12.61 10.21
CA GLU A 38 17.43 -13.46 11.36
C GLU A 38 17.16 -12.74 12.69
N ASP A 39 16.83 -11.44 12.65
CA ASP A 39 16.46 -10.64 13.80
C ASP A 39 14.95 -10.77 14.07
N GLU A 40 14.60 -11.37 15.20
CA GLU A 40 13.21 -11.64 15.58
C GLU A 40 12.39 -10.37 15.73
N ASP A 41 12.98 -9.28 16.23
CA ASP A 41 12.29 -8.00 16.41
C ASP A 41 12.00 -7.36 15.04
N GLU A 42 12.96 -7.41 14.12
CA GLU A 42 12.79 -6.90 12.75
C GLU A 42 11.72 -7.68 11.97
N VAL A 43 11.67 -9.01 12.15
CA VAL A 43 10.61 -9.84 11.56
C VAL A 43 9.24 -9.45 12.10
N ALA A 44 9.11 -9.25 13.42
CA ALA A 44 7.86 -8.88 14.06
C ALA A 44 7.38 -7.49 13.61
N ASP A 45 8.27 -6.51 13.59
CA ASP A 45 7.97 -5.14 13.14
C ASP A 45 7.55 -5.13 11.66
N ALA A 46 8.31 -5.81 10.78
CA ALA A 46 7.96 -5.91 9.37
C ALA A 46 6.60 -6.61 9.14
N GLY A 47 6.28 -7.61 9.97
CA GLY A 47 4.99 -8.28 9.93
C GLY A 47 3.82 -7.38 10.32
N ASN A 48 3.99 -6.56 11.37
CA ASN A 48 2.97 -5.62 11.83
C ASN A 48 2.74 -4.51 10.79
N ASP A 49 3.81 -3.90 10.28
CA ASP A 49 3.73 -2.85 9.26
C ASP A 49 3.06 -3.37 7.98
N PHE A 50 3.36 -4.61 7.58
CA PHE A 50 2.72 -5.23 6.42
C PHE A 50 1.20 -5.34 6.61
N ILE A 51 0.74 -5.74 7.79
CA ILE A 51 -0.69 -5.85 8.08
C ILE A 51 -1.38 -4.48 8.00
N GLU A 52 -0.79 -3.45 8.60
CA GLU A 52 -1.34 -2.09 8.55
C GLU A 52 -1.41 -1.54 7.13
N LEU A 53 -0.32 -1.69 6.35
CA LEU A 53 -0.26 -1.26 4.95
C LEU A 53 -1.23 -2.04 4.06
N SER A 54 -1.42 -3.35 4.30
CA SER A 54 -2.37 -4.16 3.54
C SER A 54 -3.80 -3.66 3.71
N GLY A 55 -4.20 -3.29 4.93
CA GLY A 55 -5.51 -2.68 5.18
C GLY A 55 -5.70 -1.36 4.45
N LEU A 56 -4.68 -0.50 4.44
CA LEU A 56 -4.71 0.76 3.70
C LEU A 56 -4.80 0.52 2.19
N TYR A 57 -3.99 -0.39 1.65
CA TYR A 57 -3.98 -0.74 0.24
C TYR A 57 -5.33 -1.29 -0.20
N ASP A 58 -5.93 -2.22 0.56
CA ASP A 58 -7.23 -2.80 0.24
C ASP A 58 -8.34 -1.73 0.20
N GLN A 59 -8.37 -0.84 1.20
CA GLN A 59 -9.33 0.26 1.23
C GLN A 59 -9.13 1.21 0.05
N MET A 60 -7.89 1.66 -0.19
CA MET A 60 -7.61 2.62 -1.27
C MET A 60 -7.83 2.01 -2.64
N SER A 61 -7.41 0.77 -2.87
CA SER A 61 -7.55 0.10 -4.17
C SER A 61 -9.02 -0.15 -4.51
N SER A 62 -9.86 -0.57 -3.55
CA SER A 62 -11.29 -0.71 -3.76
C SER A 62 -11.94 0.61 -4.16
N ASN A 63 -11.64 1.70 -3.43
CA ASN A 63 -12.19 3.02 -3.74
C ASN A 63 -11.68 3.55 -5.08
N ALA A 64 -10.41 3.32 -5.39
CA ALA A 64 -9.79 3.75 -6.63
C ALA A 64 -10.39 3.01 -7.85
N VAL A 65 -10.65 1.71 -7.74
CA VAL A 65 -11.31 0.93 -8.80
C VAL A 65 -12.73 1.42 -9.06
N GLU A 66 -13.47 1.80 -8.01
CA GLU A 66 -14.82 2.36 -8.17
C GLU A 66 -14.82 3.69 -8.95
N VAL A 67 -13.82 4.55 -8.72
CA VAL A 67 -13.76 5.89 -9.32
C VAL A 67 -13.08 5.88 -10.69
N PHE A 68 -11.95 5.19 -10.82
CA PHE A 68 -11.08 5.26 -11.99
C PHE A 68 -11.16 4.00 -12.86
N GLY A 69 -11.68 2.89 -12.36
CA GLY A 69 -11.72 1.60 -13.07
C GLY A 69 -10.50 0.72 -12.81
N GLN A 70 -10.57 -0.53 -13.26
CA GLN A 70 -9.59 -1.58 -12.93
C GLN A 70 -8.15 -1.26 -13.36
N GLN A 71 -7.98 -0.45 -14.41
CA GLN A 71 -6.67 -0.07 -14.95
C GLN A 71 -5.82 0.77 -13.97
N ILE A 72 -6.42 1.31 -12.90
CA ILE A 72 -5.69 2.04 -11.87
C ILE A 72 -4.69 1.15 -11.10
N LEU A 73 -4.92 -0.17 -11.11
CA LEU A 73 -4.06 -1.17 -10.47
C LEU A 73 -3.03 -1.78 -11.42
N ASP A 74 -3.05 -1.39 -12.69
CA ASP A 74 -2.01 -1.79 -13.62
C ASP A 74 -0.77 -0.93 -13.36
N PHE A 75 0.28 -1.51 -12.82
CA PHE A 75 1.56 -0.82 -12.61
C PHE A 75 2.61 -1.17 -13.67
N SER A 76 2.23 -1.93 -14.69
CA SER A 76 3.12 -2.16 -15.81
C SER A 76 3.43 -0.82 -16.45
N ARG A 77 4.73 -0.58 -16.67
CA ARG A 77 5.18 0.43 -17.61
C ARG A 77 5.13 -0.30 -18.94
N ASP A 78 4.14 -0.02 -19.77
CA ASP A 78 4.30 -0.33 -21.19
C ASP A 78 5.62 0.33 -21.61
N GLU A 79 6.60 -0.48 -22.00
CA GLU A 79 7.81 0.02 -22.66
C GLU A 79 7.33 0.71 -23.94
N ILE A 80 7.31 2.05 -23.92
CA ILE A 80 7.07 2.88 -25.12
C ILE A 80 8.24 2.72 -26.07
#